data_AF-A0A800MHH6-F1
#
_entry.id   AF-A0A800MHH6-F1
#
_cell.length_a   1.000
_cell.length_b   1.000
_cell.length_c   1.000
_cell.angle_alpha   90.00
_cell.angle_beta   90.00
_cell.angle_gamma   90.00
#
_symmetry.space_group_name_H-M   'P 1'
#
loop_
_entity.id
_entity.type
_entity.pdbx_description
1 polymer ?
#
loop_
_entity_poly.entity_id
_entity_poly.type
_entity_poly.pdbx_seq_one_letter_code
_entity_poly.pdbx_strand_id
1 'polypeptide(L)'
;MILIRNIFAVIVGLAIGMAVNMALFMLNALVLFPMPEGMDMNDSVQLNAWIVTLPTAAFFVVLAAHLGQSFVGGWVAARLGSSAPMLLAMIVGLASAIAFSAFEVVKPFTAKFALNLGLLPTAPKGFLEQLQYAYDPGFRASPSALVSLY
;
A
#
# COMPACT_ATOMS: atom_id res chain seq x y z
N MET A 1 -7.81 -31.74 -15.86
CA MET A 1 -7.45 -30.63 -16.78
C MET A 1 -8.01 -29.28 -16.32
N ILE A 2 -9.26 -29.19 -15.88
CA ILE A 2 -9.90 -27.95 -15.38
C ILE A 2 -9.10 -27.29 -14.24
N LEU A 3 -8.69 -28.07 -13.22
CA LEU A 3 -7.94 -27.55 -12.08
C LEU A 3 -6.59 -26.91 -12.48
N ILE A 4 -5.79 -27.60 -13.29
CA ILE A 4 -4.47 -27.09 -13.75
C ILE A 4 -4.64 -25.78 -14.52
N ARG A 5 -5.64 -25.70 -15.41
CA ARG A 5 -5.94 -24.47 -16.15
C ARG A 5 -6.35 -23.33 -15.24
N ASN A 6 -7.16 -23.59 -14.20
CA ASN A 6 -7.57 -22.57 -13.24
C ASN A 6 -6.40 -22.07 -12.38
N ILE A 7 -5.51 -22.96 -11.94
CA ILE A 7 -4.29 -22.58 -11.21
C ILE A 7 -3.41 -21.69 -12.10
N PHE A 8 -3.19 -22.10 -13.34
CA PHE A 8 -2.43 -21.31 -14.32
C PHE A 8 -3.07 -19.93 -14.53
N ALA A 9 -4.40 -19.86 -14.67
CA ALA A 9 -5.12 -18.62 -14.82
C ALA A 9 -4.92 -17.66 -13.63
N VAL A 10 -4.92 -18.17 -12.39
CA VAL A 10 -4.66 -17.36 -11.19
C VAL A 10 -3.22 -16.84 -11.18
N ILE A 11 -2.23 -17.69 -11.50
CA ILE A 11 -0.82 -17.28 -11.55
C ILE A 11 -0.61 -16.18 -12.60
N VAL A 12 -1.15 -16.35 -13.80
CA VAL A 12 -1.07 -15.33 -14.85
C VAL A 12 -1.80 -14.06 -14.44
N GLY A 13 -2.97 -14.18 -13.81
CA GLY A 13 -3.70 -13.04 -13.26
C GLY A 13 -2.87 -12.24 -12.26
N LEU A 14 -2.24 -12.91 -11.29
CA LEU A 14 -1.34 -12.25 -10.32
C LEU A 14 -0.16 -11.56 -11.01
N ALA A 15 0.47 -12.21 -11.98
CA ALA A 15 1.60 -11.64 -12.71
C ALA A 15 1.22 -10.37 -13.51
N ILE A 16 0.11 -10.41 -14.25
CA ILE A 16 -0.38 -9.26 -15.01
C ILE A 16 -0.86 -8.15 -14.07
N GLY A 17 -1.56 -8.48 -12.98
CA GLY A 17 -1.94 -7.52 -11.97
C GLY A 17 -0.73 -6.82 -11.35
N MET A 18 0.32 -7.57 -11.01
CA MET A 18 1.58 -7.02 -10.48
C MET A 18 2.25 -6.09 -11.50
N ALA A 19 2.24 -6.43 -12.80
CA ALA A 19 2.77 -5.56 -13.83
C ALA A 19 2.02 -4.21 -13.89
N VAL A 20 0.69 -4.22 -13.73
CA VAL A 20 -0.12 -2.99 -13.64
C VAL A 20 0.24 -2.19 -12.39
N ASN A 21 0.41 -2.86 -11.24
CA ASN A 21 0.84 -2.21 -10.00
C ASN A 21 2.18 -1.50 -10.19
N MET A 22 3.18 -2.22 -10.70
CA MET A 22 4.53 -1.71 -10.89
C MET A 22 4.58 -0.58 -11.89
N ALA A 23 3.79 -0.64 -12.97
CA ALA A 23 3.70 0.45 -13.93
C ALA A 23 3.19 1.75 -13.28
N LEU A 24 2.13 1.65 -12.46
CA LEU A 24 1.56 2.80 -11.75
C LEU A 24 2.47 3.29 -10.62
N PHE A 25 3.14 2.39 -9.92
CA PHE A 25 4.16 2.73 -8.93
C PHE A 25 5.32 3.48 -9.57
N MET A 26 5.87 2.99 -10.68
CA MET A 26 6.97 3.65 -11.39
C MET A 26 6.55 5.02 -11.94
N LEU A 27 5.34 5.14 -12.48
CA LEU A 27 4.79 6.42 -12.90
C LEU A 27 4.75 7.41 -11.72
N ASN A 28 4.34 6.95 -10.53
CA ASN A 28 4.34 7.76 -9.32
C ASN A 28 5.77 8.19 -8.94
N ALA A 29 6.64 7.21 -8.70
CA ALA A 29 7.95 7.41 -8.08
C ALA A 29 9.02 8.00 -9.01
N LEU A 30 8.82 7.98 -10.33
CA LEU A 30 9.79 8.51 -11.30
C LEU A 30 9.29 9.77 -12.02
N VAL A 31 7.99 10.01 -12.08
CA VAL A 31 7.42 11.09 -12.91
C VAL A 31 6.57 12.05 -12.11
N LEU A 32 5.53 11.56 -11.43
CA LEU A 32 4.54 12.43 -10.78
C LEU A 32 5.05 13.01 -9.46
N PHE A 33 5.61 12.15 -8.62
CA PHE A 33 6.10 12.47 -7.28
C PHE A 33 7.45 11.78 -7.09
N PRO A 34 8.51 12.30 -7.72
CA PRO A 34 9.79 11.62 -7.77
C PRO A 34 10.38 11.42 -6.38
N MET A 35 10.96 10.24 -6.20
CA MET A 35 11.71 9.90 -5.01
C MET A 35 13.01 10.72 -4.92
N PRO A 36 13.40 11.21 -3.73
CA PRO A 36 14.68 11.91 -3.54
C PRO A 36 15.87 11.03 -3.90
N GLU A 37 16.89 11.61 -4.52
CA GLU A 37 18.11 10.90 -4.87
C GLU A 37 18.82 10.34 -3.63
N GLY A 38 19.30 9.10 -3.74
CA GLY A 38 20.05 8.44 -2.66
C GLY A 38 19.21 7.91 -1.49
N MET A 39 17.87 8.08 -1.54
CA MET A 39 16.99 7.51 -0.53
C MET A 39 16.89 5.98 -0.67
N ASP A 40 16.97 5.28 0.46
CA ASP A 40 16.71 3.84 0.53
C ASP A 40 15.22 3.57 0.85
N MET A 41 14.51 2.86 -0.05
CA MET A 41 13.12 2.43 0.17
C MET A 41 12.98 1.41 1.31
N ASN A 42 14.07 0.77 1.74
CA ASN A 42 14.06 -0.18 2.85
C ASN A 42 14.30 0.50 4.20
N ASP A 43 14.74 1.76 4.21
CA ASP A 43 14.86 2.57 5.41
C ASP A 43 13.50 3.19 5.75
N SER A 44 12.82 2.61 6.73
CA SER A 44 11.50 3.06 7.15
C SER A 44 11.50 4.51 7.66
N VAL A 45 12.60 5.03 8.21
CA VAL A 45 12.68 6.41 8.69
C VAL A 45 12.70 7.38 7.52
N GLN A 46 13.56 7.14 6.54
CA GLN A 46 13.65 7.97 5.33
C GLN A 46 12.35 7.93 4.53
N LEU A 47 11.78 6.73 4.37
CA LEU A 47 10.53 6.53 3.64
C LEU A 47 9.36 7.27 4.28
N ASN A 48 9.21 7.18 5.62
CA ASN A 48 8.19 7.94 6.34
C ASN A 48 8.37 9.46 6.14
N ALA A 49 9.60 9.96 6.32
CA ALA A 49 9.92 11.38 6.19
C ALA A 49 9.65 11.95 4.80
N TRP A 50 9.65 11.13 3.76
CA TRP A 50 9.24 11.55 2.42
C TRP A 50 7.75 11.39 2.17
N ILE A 51 7.13 10.30 2.62
CA ILE A 51 5.68 10.12 2.50
C ILE A 51 4.94 11.29 3.15
N VAL A 52 5.44 11.85 4.27
CA VAL A 52 4.83 13.03 4.92
C VAL A 52 4.82 14.28 4.05
N THR A 53 5.78 14.44 3.13
CA THR A 53 5.86 15.62 2.24
C THR A 53 4.97 15.50 1.01
N LEU A 54 4.52 14.29 0.65
CA LEU A 54 3.74 14.05 -0.55
C LEU A 54 2.32 14.65 -0.47
N PRO A 55 1.79 15.24 -1.56
CA PRO A 55 0.40 15.67 -1.61
C PRO A 55 -0.55 14.46 -1.64
N THR A 56 -1.80 14.67 -1.26
CA THR A 56 -2.85 13.63 -1.29
C THR A 56 -3.02 13.00 -2.68
N ALA A 57 -2.68 13.71 -3.76
CA ALA A 57 -2.70 13.14 -5.11
C ALA A 57 -1.79 11.91 -5.28
N ALA A 58 -0.63 11.87 -4.61
CA ALA A 58 0.30 10.74 -4.66
C ALA A 58 -0.33 9.45 -4.10
N PHE A 59 -1.20 9.61 -3.09
CA PHE A 59 -1.95 8.50 -2.50
C PHE A 59 -2.91 7.86 -3.50
N PHE A 60 -3.65 8.66 -4.28
CA PHE A 60 -4.63 8.12 -5.21
C PHE A 60 -4.01 7.25 -6.29
N VAL A 61 -2.77 7.56 -6.69
CA VAL A 61 -2.03 6.75 -7.66
C VAL A 61 -1.56 5.42 -7.05
N VAL A 62 -1.12 5.41 -5.78
CA VAL A 62 -0.80 4.15 -5.06
C VAL A 62 -2.05 3.31 -4.85
N LEU A 63 -3.18 3.94 -4.47
CA LEU A 63 -4.46 3.26 -4.37
C LEU A 63 -4.88 2.66 -5.72
N ALA A 64 -4.74 3.43 -6.81
CA ALA A 64 -5.00 2.96 -8.16
C ALA A 64 -4.06 1.80 -8.56
N ALA A 65 -2.80 1.79 -8.11
CA ALA A 65 -1.87 0.69 -8.34
C ALA A 65 -2.37 -0.62 -7.71
N HIS A 66 -2.79 -0.59 -6.44
CA HIS A 66 -3.27 -1.78 -5.72
C HIS A 66 -4.67 -2.24 -6.18
N LEU A 67 -5.58 -1.30 -6.42
CA LEU A 67 -6.90 -1.61 -6.98
C LEU A 67 -6.76 -2.14 -8.41
N GLY A 68 -5.90 -1.52 -9.22
CA GLY A 68 -5.58 -1.94 -10.58
C GLY A 68 -5.01 -3.34 -10.64
N GLN A 69 -4.10 -3.69 -9.71
CA GLN A 69 -3.61 -5.07 -9.56
C GLN A 69 -4.73 -6.07 -9.33
N SER A 70 -5.56 -5.80 -8.32
CA SER A 70 -6.65 -6.68 -7.91
C SER A 70 -7.67 -6.85 -9.03
N PHE A 71 -8.04 -5.74 -9.68
CA PHE A 71 -9.03 -5.70 -10.74
C PHE A 71 -8.53 -6.36 -12.03
N VAL A 72 -7.41 -5.89 -12.59
CA VAL A 72 -6.89 -6.41 -13.86
C VAL A 72 -6.43 -7.85 -13.70
N GLY A 73 -5.76 -8.18 -12.60
CA GLY A 73 -5.34 -9.55 -12.34
C GLY A 73 -6.52 -10.50 -12.16
N GLY A 74 -7.54 -10.09 -11.40
CA GLY A 74 -8.76 -10.88 -11.23
C GLY A 74 -9.52 -11.07 -12.54
N TRP A 75 -9.62 -10.02 -13.37
CA TRP A 75 -10.23 -10.07 -14.69
C TRP A 75 -9.51 -11.05 -15.63
N VAL A 76 -8.17 -11.01 -15.66
CA VAL A 76 -7.34 -11.95 -16.44
C VAL A 76 -7.55 -13.40 -15.97
N ALA A 77 -7.52 -13.65 -14.66
CA ALA A 77 -7.74 -14.99 -14.12
C ALA A 77 -9.15 -15.53 -14.44
N ALA A 78 -10.17 -14.69 -14.32
CA ALA A 78 -11.54 -15.04 -14.68
C ALA A 78 -11.70 -15.37 -16.17
N ARG A 79 -10.95 -14.70 -17.05
CA ARG A 79 -11.03 -14.91 -18.52
C ARG A 79 -10.28 -16.16 -18.99
N LEU A 80 -9.15 -16.47 -18.36
CA LEU A 80 -8.31 -17.62 -18.73
C LEU A 80 -8.81 -18.93 -18.10
N GLY A 81 -9.46 -18.85 -16.93
CA GLY A 81 -10.04 -19.97 -16.23
C GLY A 81 -11.03 -20.78 -17.07
N SER A 82 -11.15 -22.06 -16.73
CA SER A 82 -12.13 -22.98 -17.33
C SER A 82 -13.43 -23.11 -16.56
N SER A 83 -13.45 -22.71 -15.29
CA SER A 83 -14.64 -22.74 -14.44
C SER A 83 -14.54 -21.72 -13.30
N ALA A 84 -15.69 -21.41 -12.68
CA ALA A 84 -15.80 -20.54 -11.51
C ALA A 84 -15.10 -19.17 -11.65
N PRO A 85 -15.36 -18.38 -12.72
CA PRO A 85 -14.66 -17.13 -13.01
C PRO A 85 -14.72 -16.12 -11.84
N MET A 86 -15.85 -16.05 -11.14
CA MET A 86 -15.99 -15.22 -9.95
C MET A 86 -15.04 -15.64 -8.83
N LEU A 87 -14.93 -16.94 -8.55
CA LEU A 87 -14.02 -17.45 -7.52
C LEU A 87 -12.55 -17.16 -7.88
N LEU A 88 -12.16 -17.35 -9.15
CA LEU A 88 -10.80 -17.05 -9.59
C LEU A 88 -10.46 -15.56 -9.44
N ALA A 89 -11.37 -14.67 -9.81
CA ALA A 89 -11.22 -13.23 -9.59
C ALA A 89 -11.08 -12.89 -8.10
N MET A 90 -11.93 -13.48 -7.25
CA MET A 90 -11.89 -13.28 -5.80
C MET A 90 -10.59 -13.79 -5.17
N ILE A 91 -10.04 -14.92 -5.63
CA ILE A 91 -8.74 -15.44 -5.18
C ILE A 91 -7.64 -14.42 -5.47
N VAL A 92 -7.57 -13.88 -6.69
CA VAL A 92 -6.55 -12.89 -7.06
C VAL A 92 -6.73 -11.58 -6.28
N GLY A 93 -7.97 -11.11 -6.13
CA GLY A 93 -8.28 -9.92 -5.35
C GLY A 93 -7.90 -10.06 -3.88
N LEU A 94 -8.24 -11.19 -3.25
CA LEU A 94 -7.88 -11.46 -1.85
C LEU A 94 -6.37 -11.59 -1.66
N ALA A 95 -5.69 -12.33 -2.54
CA ALA A 95 -4.23 -12.44 -2.49
C ALA A 95 -3.55 -11.06 -2.62
N SER A 96 -4.06 -10.21 -3.51
CA SER A 96 -3.56 -8.84 -3.69
C SER A 96 -3.82 -7.93 -2.48
N ALA A 97 -5.00 -8.05 -1.85
CA ALA A 97 -5.35 -7.30 -0.66
C ALA A 97 -4.49 -7.70 0.55
N ILE A 98 -4.26 -9.00 0.74
CA ILE A 98 -3.37 -9.52 1.80
C ILE A 98 -1.95 -9.00 1.56
N ALA A 99 -1.44 -9.09 0.34
CA ALA A 99 -0.12 -8.59 0.01
C ALA A 99 0.02 -7.09 0.33
N PHE A 100 -0.98 -6.26 -0.02
CA PHE A 100 -0.97 -4.83 0.31
C PHE A 100 -0.95 -4.58 1.82
N SER A 101 -1.77 -5.31 2.60
CA SER A 101 -1.85 -5.12 4.05
C SER A 101 -0.56 -5.43 4.81
N ALA A 102 0.33 -6.24 4.21
CA ALA A 102 1.61 -6.62 4.81
C ALA A 102 2.71 -5.54 4.67
N PHE A 103 2.50 -4.48 3.90
CA PHE A 103 3.50 -3.41 3.73
C PHE A 103 3.44 -2.38 4.88
N GLU A 104 4.56 -2.21 5.57
CA GLU A 104 4.79 -1.19 6.61
C GLU A 104 4.44 0.25 6.17
N VAL A 105 4.53 0.53 4.87
CA VAL A 105 4.16 1.80 4.20
C VAL A 105 2.70 2.21 4.45
N VAL A 106 1.83 1.27 4.82
CA VAL A 106 0.43 1.55 5.16
C VAL A 106 0.31 2.42 6.43
N LYS A 107 1.31 2.43 7.32
CA LYS A 107 1.29 3.20 8.59
C LYS A 107 1.28 4.73 8.37
N PRO A 108 2.24 5.35 7.65
CA PRO A 108 2.17 6.79 7.33
C PRO A 108 1.01 7.15 6.39
N PHE A 109 0.48 6.17 5.67
CA PHE A 109 -0.65 6.35 4.75
C PHE A 109 -1.99 6.45 5.49
N THR A 110 -2.23 5.55 6.44
CA THR A 110 -3.39 5.56 7.36
C THR A 110 -3.38 6.79 8.26
N ALA A 111 -2.22 7.16 8.75
CA ALA A 111 -1.93 8.41 9.47
C ALA A 111 -2.47 9.68 8.77
N LYS A 112 -2.10 9.90 7.50
CA LYS A 112 -2.52 11.08 6.72
C LYS A 112 -4.03 11.16 6.52
N PHE A 113 -4.69 10.03 6.33
CA PHE A 113 -6.13 9.98 6.14
C PHE A 113 -6.90 10.09 7.47
N ALA A 114 -6.40 9.49 8.56
CA ALA A 114 -7.02 9.61 9.88
C ALA A 114 -7.04 11.06 10.38
N LEU A 115 -5.99 11.83 10.09
CA LEU A 115 -5.91 13.27 10.38
C LEU A 115 -6.97 14.07 9.61
N ASN A 116 -7.08 13.85 8.29
CA ASN A 116 -7.99 14.60 7.41
C ASN A 116 -9.46 14.16 7.52
N LEU A 117 -9.74 12.94 7.99
CA LEU A 117 -11.10 12.42 8.21
C LEU A 117 -11.62 12.70 9.63
N GLY A 118 -10.84 13.38 10.49
CA GLY A 118 -11.23 13.62 11.88
C GLY A 118 -11.33 12.34 12.73
N LEU A 119 -10.65 11.26 12.32
CA LEU A 119 -10.67 9.95 12.99
C LEU A 119 -9.63 9.86 14.12
N LEU A 120 -8.82 10.91 14.33
CA LEU A 120 -7.87 11.02 15.44
C LEU A 120 -8.48 10.73 16.83
N PRO A 121 -9.70 11.18 17.18
CA PRO A 121 -10.27 10.91 18.50
C PRO A 121 -10.59 9.43 18.73
N THR A 122 -10.64 8.63 17.66
CA THR A 122 -10.98 7.19 17.69
C THR A 122 -9.77 6.27 17.52
N ALA A 123 -8.59 6.83 17.26
CA ALA A 123 -7.38 6.05 17.11
C ALA A 123 -6.84 5.57 18.48
N PRO A 124 -6.28 4.35 18.57
CA PRO A 124 -5.63 3.88 19.79
C PRO A 124 -4.52 4.85 20.23
N LYS A 125 -4.38 5.09 21.54
CA LYS A 125 -3.39 6.06 22.08
C LYS A 125 -1.96 5.84 21.56
N GLY A 126 -1.52 4.59 21.43
CA GLY A 126 -0.19 4.28 20.86
C GLY A 126 -0.02 4.67 19.39
N PHE A 127 -1.09 4.69 18.60
CA PHE A 127 -1.06 5.17 17.22
C PHE A 127 -0.95 6.71 17.16
N LEU A 128 -1.61 7.43 18.08
CA LEU A 128 -1.50 8.88 18.17
C LEU A 128 -0.10 9.34 18.61
N GLU A 129 0.54 8.61 19.52
CA GLU A 129 1.91 8.90 19.96
C GLU A 129 2.94 8.57 18.87
N GLN A 130 2.76 7.48 18.12
CA GLN A 130 3.57 7.19 16.92
C GLN A 130 3.39 8.24 15.83
N LEU A 131 2.18 8.79 15.69
CA LEU A 131 1.88 9.89 14.79
C LEU A 131 2.54 11.19 15.21
N GLN A 132 2.47 11.54 16.49
CA GLN A 132 3.15 12.71 17.05
C GLN A 132 4.66 12.56 16.91
N TYR A 133 5.20 11.36 17.17
CA TYR A 133 6.61 11.07 16.88
C TYR A 133 6.93 11.19 15.39
N ALA A 134 6.09 10.70 14.49
CA ALA A 134 6.36 10.75 13.05
C ALA A 134 6.17 12.15 12.43
N TYR A 135 5.41 13.06 13.02
CA TYR A 135 5.04 14.33 12.38
C TYR A 135 5.33 15.60 13.19
N ASP A 136 5.65 15.50 14.49
CA ASP A 136 6.00 16.65 15.35
C ASP A 136 7.48 16.60 15.77
N PRO A 137 8.34 17.45 15.18
CA PRO A 137 9.75 17.54 15.54
C PRO A 137 9.98 17.88 17.03
N GLY A 138 9.09 18.66 17.65
CA GLY A 138 9.18 19.02 19.06
C GLY A 138 8.85 17.84 19.97
N PHE A 139 7.91 17.00 19.57
CA PHE A 139 7.60 15.75 20.27
C PHE A 139 8.76 14.74 20.15
N ARG A 140 9.39 14.60 18.98
CA ARG A 140 10.58 13.73 18.81
C ARG A 140 11.74 14.09 19.74
N ALA A 141 11.92 15.38 20.01
CA ALA A 141 12.97 15.88 20.88
C ALA A 141 12.64 15.73 22.38
N SER A 142 11.42 15.30 22.74
CA SER A 142 11.01 15.18 24.13
C SER A 142 11.50 13.86 24.77
N PRO A 143 11.94 13.90 26.04
CA PRO A 143 12.28 12.68 26.78
C PRO A 143 11.12 11.69 26.92
N SER A 144 9.87 12.17 26.86
CA SER A 144 8.67 11.34 26.99
C SER A 144 8.40 10.49 25.75
N ALA A 145 8.83 10.94 24.56
CA ALA A 145 8.64 10.19 23.32
C ALA A 145 9.46 8.88 23.27
N LEU A 146 10.61 8.84 23.96
CA LEU A 146 11.44 7.65 24.05
C LEU A 146 10.87 6.57 24.99
N VAL A 147 10.05 6.97 25.97
CA VAL A 147 9.45 6.06 26.95
C VAL A 147 8.20 5.37 26.40
N SER A 148 7.44 6.03 25.52
CA SER A 148 6.22 5.47 24.88
C SER A 148 6.50 4.44 23.78
N LEU A 149 7.76 4.24 23.38
CA LEU A 149 8.18 3.30 22.32
C LEU A 149 8.62 1.93 22.86
N TYR A 150 8.60 1.72 24.18
CA TYR A 150 8.90 0.47 24.89
C TYR A 150 7.68 -0.03 25.66
#